data_AF-X0U6T5-F1
#
_entry.id   AF-X0U6T5-F1
#
_cell.length_a   1.000
_cell.length_b   1.000
_cell.length_c   1.000
_cell.angle_alpha   90.00
_cell.angle_beta   90.00
_cell.angle_gamma   90.00
#
_symmetry.space_group_name_H-M   'P 1'
#
loop_
_entity.id
_entity.type
_entity.pdbx_description
1 polymer ?
#
loop_
_entity_poly.entity_id
_entity_poly.type
_entity_poly.pdbx_seq_one_letter_code
_entity_poly.pdbx_strand_id
1 'polypeptide(L)'
;STILRREGASTWEMQEYEQFLLPEVFGQAAEHCTDKQKTELEKRGQAYLDFIRAGNDDASLQKELFFSFIEIVFEATGNRVLSLMGQIQQLIRELRHITGDEGREKELQALEEKSIKLMLKAVKSGDSEYARKIVSKIYRVGPKIEKIMRGVPLGQQICIPVDVFFEEIGFE
;
A
#
# COMPACT_ATOMS: atom_id res chain seq x y z
N SER A 1 2.45 13.87 -18.10
CA SER A 1 3.33 12.70 -17.90
C SER A 1 4.53 13.11 -17.07
N THR A 2 4.83 12.36 -16.00
CA THR A 2 5.96 12.62 -15.11
C THR A 2 7.29 12.32 -15.80
N ILE A 3 8.39 12.94 -15.34
CA ILE A 3 9.74 12.69 -15.88
C ILE A 3 10.12 11.22 -15.76
N LEU A 4 9.78 10.57 -14.66
CA LEU A 4 10.02 9.15 -14.41
C LEU A 4 9.45 8.25 -15.52
N ARG A 5 8.23 8.52 -15.98
CA ARG A 5 7.62 7.77 -17.07
C ARG A 5 8.31 8.03 -18.43
N ARG A 6 8.86 9.22 -18.65
CA ARG A 6 9.60 9.55 -19.88
C ARG A 6 10.97 8.87 -19.92
N GLU A 7 11.60 8.72 -18.75
CA GLU A 7 12.87 8.02 -18.59
C GLU A 7 12.71 6.48 -18.52
N GLY A 8 11.51 5.95 -18.78
CA GLY A 8 11.28 4.52 -18.90
C GLY A 8 11.18 3.77 -17.56
N ALA A 9 10.94 4.48 -16.44
CA ALA A 9 10.75 3.83 -15.15
C ALA A 9 9.58 2.83 -15.19
N SER A 10 9.80 1.68 -14.57
CA SER A 10 8.86 0.58 -14.41
C SER A 10 8.13 0.69 -13.08
N THR A 11 7.05 -0.08 -12.96
CA THR A 11 6.33 -0.22 -11.69
C THR A 11 7.16 -0.93 -10.62
N TRP A 12 8.14 -1.75 -11.03
CA TRP A 12 9.08 -2.38 -10.10
C TRP A 12 9.93 -1.36 -9.36
N GLU A 13 10.52 -0.37 -10.07
CA GLU A 13 11.36 0.65 -9.43
C GLU A 13 10.58 1.44 -8.38
N MET A 14 9.28 1.67 -8.62
CA MET A 14 8.40 2.27 -7.61
C MET A 14 8.14 1.34 -6.42
N GLN A 15 7.95 0.04 -6.67
CA GLN A 15 7.75 -0.96 -5.61
C GLN A 15 9.01 -1.16 -4.75
N GLU A 16 10.19 -1.11 -5.35
CA GLU A 16 11.49 -1.16 -4.67
C GLU A 16 11.68 0.09 -3.80
N TYR A 17 11.37 1.26 -4.34
CA TYR A 17 11.33 2.51 -3.57
C TYR A 17 10.35 2.42 -2.39
N GLU A 18 9.15 1.84 -2.57
CA GLU A 18 8.17 1.63 -1.50
C GLU A 18 8.67 0.65 -0.43
N GLN A 19 9.33 -0.43 -0.83
CA GLN A 19 9.91 -1.41 0.10
C GLN A 19 11.00 -0.80 0.98
N PHE A 20 11.73 0.19 0.45
CA PHE A 20 12.72 0.94 1.22
C PHE A 20 12.08 2.01 2.10
N LEU A 21 11.19 2.83 1.54
CA LEU A 21 10.68 4.03 2.20
C LEU A 21 9.59 3.73 3.23
N LEU A 22 8.59 2.92 2.86
CA LEU A 22 7.37 2.80 3.65
C LEU A 22 7.58 2.22 5.05
N PRO A 23 8.49 1.25 5.28
CA PRO A 23 8.82 0.83 6.64
C PRO A 23 9.25 2.01 7.54
N GLU A 24 10.09 2.91 7.05
CA GLU A 24 10.53 4.08 7.80
C GLU A 24 9.42 5.12 7.99
N VAL A 25 8.58 5.34 6.98
CA VAL A 25 7.41 6.21 7.09
C VAL A 25 6.47 5.71 8.19
N PHE A 26 6.18 4.41 8.21
CA PHE A 26 5.34 3.82 9.25
C PHE A 26 6.02 3.79 10.63
N GLY A 27 7.34 3.59 10.68
CA GLY A 27 8.12 3.70 11.92
C GLY A 27 8.03 5.10 12.54
N GLN A 28 8.28 6.13 11.75
CA GLN A 28 8.16 7.53 12.20
C GLN A 28 6.72 7.90 12.54
N ALA A 29 5.75 7.44 11.75
CA ALA A 29 4.34 7.65 12.07
C ALA A 29 3.97 7.00 13.41
N ALA A 30 4.45 5.80 13.71
CA ALA A 30 4.18 5.16 15.00
C ALA A 30 4.72 6.00 16.18
N GLU A 31 5.92 6.57 16.06
CA GLU A 31 6.53 7.43 17.09
C GLU A 31 5.83 8.78 17.28
N HIS A 32 5.34 9.38 16.20
CA HIS A 32 4.91 10.79 16.20
C HIS A 32 3.40 11.00 16.09
N CYS A 33 2.62 9.96 15.78
CA CYS A 33 1.18 10.08 15.59
C CYS A 33 0.46 10.51 16.88
N THR A 34 -0.20 11.67 16.81
CA THR A 34 -1.04 12.20 17.88
C THR A 34 -2.35 11.42 18.03
N ASP A 35 -3.04 11.52 19.17
CA ASP A 35 -4.33 10.85 19.37
C ASP A 35 -5.40 11.28 18.35
N LYS A 36 -5.37 12.56 17.95
CA LYS A 36 -6.23 13.07 16.88
C LYS A 36 -5.93 12.38 15.55
N GLN A 37 -4.65 12.23 15.20
CA GLN A 37 -4.24 11.54 13.98
C GLN A 37 -4.53 10.04 14.05
N LYS A 38 -4.40 9.38 15.21
CA LYS A 38 -4.79 7.97 15.39
C LYS A 38 -6.28 7.77 15.14
N THR A 39 -7.11 8.68 15.65
CA THR A 39 -8.57 8.65 15.43
C THR A 39 -8.92 8.83 13.95
N GLU A 40 -8.27 9.78 13.27
CA GLU A 40 -8.48 10.01 11.84
C GLU A 40 -7.95 8.85 10.97
N LEU A 41 -6.80 8.29 11.34
CA LEU A 41 -6.21 7.11 10.71
C LEU A 41 -7.16 5.90 10.80
N GLU A 42 -7.76 5.67 11.97
CA GLU A 42 -8.76 4.62 12.16
C GLU A 42 -9.99 4.84 11.29
N LYS A 43 -10.51 6.08 11.25
CA LYS A 43 -11.66 6.42 10.42
C LYS A 43 -11.38 6.17 8.94
N ARG A 44 -10.24 6.63 8.41
CA ARG A 44 -9.87 6.45 7.00
C ARG A 44 -9.59 4.99 6.66
N GLY A 45 -8.88 4.27 7.55
CA GLY A 45 -8.66 2.84 7.40
C GLY A 45 -9.96 2.03 7.44
N GLN A 46 -10.90 2.40 8.31
CA GLN A 46 -12.21 1.76 8.40
C GLN A 46 -13.06 2.01 7.15
N ALA A 47 -13.05 3.23 6.61
CA ALA A 47 -13.74 3.54 5.36
C ALA A 47 -13.23 2.66 4.19
N TYR A 48 -11.91 2.44 4.11
CA TYR A 48 -11.34 1.54 3.10
C TYR A 48 -11.73 0.07 3.33
N LEU A 49 -11.71 -0.40 4.58
CA LEU A 49 -12.15 -1.76 4.93
C LEU A 49 -13.63 -1.98 4.60
N ASP A 50 -14.49 -0.99 4.83
CA ASP A 50 -15.91 -1.08 4.53
C ASP A 50 -16.18 -1.08 3.03
N PHE A 51 -15.40 -0.33 2.25
CA PHE A 51 -15.41 -0.41 0.79
C PHE A 51 -15.09 -1.83 0.30
N ILE A 52 -14.00 -2.42 0.81
CA ILE A 52 -13.59 -3.81 0.49
C ILE A 52 -14.70 -4.81 0.84
N ARG A 53 -15.34 -4.66 2.01
CA ARG A 53 -16.42 -5.56 2.47
C ARG A 53 -17.70 -5.46 1.68
N ALA A 54 -17.98 -4.29 1.12
CA ALA A 54 -19.14 -4.10 0.28
C ALA A 54 -18.99 -4.81 -1.07
N GLY A 55 -17.79 -5.27 -1.44
CA GLY A 55 -17.52 -5.85 -2.77
C GLY A 55 -17.72 -4.82 -3.89
N ASN A 56 -17.45 -3.54 -3.61
CA ASN A 56 -17.58 -2.48 -4.60
C ASN A 56 -16.40 -2.52 -5.59
N ASP A 57 -16.69 -2.38 -6.89
CA ASP A 57 -15.74 -2.46 -8.00
C ASP A 57 -15.30 -1.09 -8.54
N ASP A 58 -15.70 0.01 -7.90
CA ASP A 58 -15.25 1.36 -8.24
C ASP A 58 -13.77 1.55 -7.91
N ALA A 59 -12.91 1.28 -8.90
CA ALA A 59 -11.47 1.42 -8.80
C ALA A 59 -11.01 2.84 -8.45
N SER A 60 -11.78 3.87 -8.82
CA SER A 60 -11.43 5.27 -8.51
C SER A 60 -11.65 5.54 -7.02
N LEU A 61 -12.81 5.11 -6.49
CA LEU A 61 -13.12 5.23 -5.07
C LEU A 61 -12.19 4.37 -4.21
N GLN A 62 -11.88 3.14 -4.64
CA GLN A 62 -10.90 2.28 -3.97
C GLN A 62 -9.55 3.00 -3.83
N LYS A 63 -9.06 3.57 -4.94
CA LYS A 63 -7.81 4.32 -5.01
C LYS A 63 -7.83 5.53 -4.09
N GLU A 64 -8.90 6.32 -4.12
CA GLU A 64 -9.09 7.49 -3.26
C GLU A 64 -9.03 7.11 -1.77
N LEU A 65 -9.80 6.11 -1.35
CA LEU A 65 -9.88 5.68 0.04
C LEU A 65 -8.53 5.10 0.53
N PHE A 66 -7.87 4.26 -0.27
CA PHE A 66 -6.55 3.73 0.07
C PHE A 66 -5.53 4.86 0.24
N PHE A 67 -5.49 5.81 -0.69
CA PHE A 67 -4.51 6.89 -0.63
C PHE A 67 -4.80 7.92 0.46
N SER A 68 -6.07 8.16 0.78
CA SER A 68 -6.48 8.94 1.94
C SER A 68 -5.97 8.31 3.24
N PHE A 69 -6.05 6.97 3.36
CA PHE A 69 -5.47 6.23 4.49
C PHE A 69 -3.93 6.34 4.55
N ILE A 70 -3.23 6.24 3.41
CA ILE A 70 -1.76 6.36 3.37
C ILE A 70 -1.30 7.80 3.65
N GLU A 71 -2.03 8.81 3.18
CA GLU A 71 -1.70 10.23 3.36
C GLU A 71 -1.52 10.58 4.84
N ILE A 72 -2.47 10.19 5.70
CA ILE A 72 -2.41 10.50 7.13
C ILE A 72 -1.21 9.83 7.81
N VAL A 73 -0.73 8.68 7.31
CA VAL A 73 0.51 8.05 7.80
C VAL A 73 1.72 8.93 7.47
N PHE A 74 1.80 9.43 6.23
CA PHE A 74 2.86 10.35 5.81
C PHE A 74 2.82 11.68 6.57
N GLU A 75 1.63 12.22 6.85
CA GLU A 75 1.47 13.43 7.68
C GLU A 75 1.88 13.18 9.14
N ALA A 76 1.55 12.02 9.68
CA ALA A 76 1.88 11.64 11.06
C ALA A 76 3.39 11.53 11.31
N THR A 77 4.23 11.42 10.28
CA THR A 77 5.70 11.47 10.43
C THR A 77 6.21 12.81 10.96
N GLY A 78 5.44 13.90 10.83
CA GLY A 78 5.90 15.26 11.12
C GLY A 78 6.98 15.78 10.15
N ASN A 79 7.33 15.01 9.12
CA ASN A 79 8.36 15.36 8.14
C ASN A 79 7.72 15.87 6.84
N ARG A 80 7.88 17.17 6.58
CA ARG A 80 7.27 17.83 5.42
C ARG A 80 7.71 17.23 4.08
N VAL A 81 8.96 16.79 3.96
CA VAL A 81 9.46 16.16 2.72
C VAL A 81 8.74 14.84 2.49
N LEU A 82 8.62 14.00 3.53
CA LEU A 82 7.89 12.74 3.43
C LEU A 82 6.42 12.98 3.07
N SER A 83 5.75 13.95 3.68
CA SER A 83 4.36 14.29 3.32
C SER A 83 4.21 14.67 1.84
N LEU A 84 5.14 15.46 1.28
CA LEU A 84 5.14 15.81 -0.14
C LEU A 84 5.43 14.60 -1.04
N MET A 85 6.32 13.70 -0.61
CA MET A 85 6.58 12.46 -1.34
C MET A 85 5.35 11.56 -1.39
N GLY A 86 4.57 11.49 -0.30
CA GLY A 86 3.28 10.78 -0.27
C GLY A 86 2.32 11.31 -1.33
N GLN A 87 2.20 12.63 -1.47
CA GLN A 87 1.36 13.25 -2.52
C GLN A 87 1.84 12.90 -3.93
N ILE A 88 3.16 12.93 -4.17
CA ILE A 88 3.71 12.53 -5.47
C ILE A 88 3.44 11.06 -5.76
N GLN A 89 3.57 10.18 -4.76
CA GLN A 89 3.28 8.76 -4.88
C GLN A 89 1.83 8.51 -5.31
N GLN A 90 0.86 9.24 -4.76
CA GLN A 90 -0.55 9.14 -5.17
C GLN A 90 -0.78 9.46 -6.65
N LEU A 91 0.01 10.38 -7.22
CA LEU A 91 -0.12 10.79 -8.62
C LEU A 91 0.46 9.77 -9.62
N ILE A 92 1.44 8.98 -9.20
CA ILE A 92 2.19 8.09 -10.11
C ILE A 92 1.90 6.61 -9.90
N ARG A 93 1.34 6.25 -8.75
CA ARG A 93 1.07 4.86 -8.38
C ARG A 93 -0.32 4.43 -8.81
N GLU A 94 -0.37 3.27 -9.46
CA GLU A 94 -1.61 2.52 -9.67
C GLU A 94 -1.71 1.36 -8.68
N LEU A 95 -2.93 1.01 -8.29
CA LEU A 95 -3.18 -0.18 -7.49
C LEU A 95 -2.98 -1.43 -8.34
N ARG A 96 -2.48 -2.50 -7.71
CA ARG A 96 -2.32 -3.81 -8.35
C ARG A 96 -3.72 -4.40 -8.59
N HIS A 97 -3.93 -4.96 -9.77
CA HIS A 97 -5.13 -5.71 -10.09
C HIS A 97 -4.79 -7.21 -10.13
N ILE A 98 -5.51 -8.01 -9.36
CA ILE A 98 -5.32 -9.47 -9.37
C ILE A 98 -6.32 -10.07 -10.35
N THR A 99 -5.81 -10.73 -11.39
CA THR A 99 -6.61 -11.33 -12.46
C THR A 99 -6.71 -12.85 -12.27
N GLY A 100 -7.89 -13.44 -12.39
CA GLY A 100 -8.06 -14.89 -12.29
C GLY A 100 -9.45 -15.31 -11.82
N ASP A 101 -9.56 -16.57 -11.38
CA ASP A 101 -10.80 -17.24 -10.98
C ASP A 101 -11.54 -16.48 -9.86
N GLU A 102 -12.83 -16.18 -10.10
CA GLU A 102 -13.75 -15.52 -9.15
C GLU A 102 -13.84 -16.29 -7.82
N GLY A 103 -13.51 -17.59 -7.82
CA GLY A 103 -13.54 -18.44 -6.64
C GLY A 103 -12.64 -18.01 -5.47
N ARG A 104 -11.66 -17.12 -5.70
CA ARG A 104 -10.71 -16.68 -4.66
C ARG A 104 -10.89 -15.24 -4.19
N GLU A 105 -11.96 -14.57 -4.60
CA GLU A 105 -12.24 -13.18 -4.24
C GLU A 105 -12.25 -12.96 -2.71
N LYS A 106 -12.91 -13.86 -1.96
CA LYS A 106 -12.96 -13.78 -0.49
C LYS A 106 -11.59 -13.93 0.18
N GLU A 107 -10.69 -14.73 -0.40
CA GLU A 107 -9.34 -14.89 0.12
C GLU A 107 -8.51 -13.62 -0.11
N LEU A 108 -8.63 -13.02 -1.31
CA LEU A 108 -7.99 -11.74 -1.65
C LEU A 108 -8.49 -10.63 -0.72
N GLN A 109 -9.81 -10.55 -0.53
CA GLN A 109 -10.45 -9.63 0.39
C GLN A 109 -9.91 -9.79 1.82
N ALA A 110 -9.83 -11.03 2.31
CA ALA A 110 -9.33 -11.32 3.66
C ALA A 110 -7.86 -10.93 3.84
N LEU A 111 -7.02 -11.14 2.81
CA LEU A 111 -5.61 -10.74 2.82
C LEU A 111 -5.44 -9.22 2.82
N GLU A 112 -6.24 -8.51 2.02
CA GLU A 112 -6.21 -7.06 1.99
C GLU A 112 -6.69 -6.48 3.33
N GLU A 113 -7.80 -6.99 3.88
CA GLU A 113 -8.26 -6.62 5.22
C GLU A 113 -7.20 -6.86 6.29
N LYS A 114 -6.51 -8.02 6.25
CA LYS A 114 -5.43 -8.36 7.17
C LYS A 114 -4.30 -7.35 7.07
N SER A 115 -3.91 -6.97 5.85
CA SER A 115 -2.83 -6.00 5.59
C SER A 115 -3.16 -4.63 6.18
N ILE A 116 -4.36 -4.12 5.92
CA ILE A 116 -4.82 -2.82 6.42
C ILE A 116 -4.91 -2.82 7.95
N LYS A 117 -5.47 -3.86 8.56
CA LYS A 117 -5.53 -4.00 10.03
C LYS A 117 -4.15 -4.06 10.67
N LEU A 118 -3.19 -4.74 10.03
CA LEU A 118 -1.81 -4.80 10.50
C LEU A 118 -1.11 -3.43 10.43
N MET A 119 -1.30 -2.68 9.34
CA MET A 119 -0.79 -1.32 9.21
C MET A 119 -1.40 -0.36 10.23
N LEU A 120 -2.71 -0.44 10.47
CA LEU A 120 -3.38 0.33 11.53
C LEU A 120 -2.79 0.01 12.90
N LYS A 121 -2.64 -1.28 13.21
CA LYS A 121 -2.06 -1.72 14.48
C LYS A 121 -0.60 -1.26 14.63
N ALA A 122 0.18 -1.30 13.55
CA ALA A 122 1.57 -0.84 13.52
C ALA A 122 1.68 0.61 13.98
N VAL A 123 0.97 1.54 13.35
CA VAL A 123 1.02 2.97 13.73
C VAL A 123 0.46 3.19 15.13
N LYS A 124 -0.67 2.57 15.47
CA LYS A 124 -1.33 2.77 16.78
C LYS A 124 -0.51 2.25 17.96
N SER A 125 0.40 1.30 17.72
CA SER A 125 1.20 0.68 18.78
C SER A 125 2.15 1.67 19.47
N GLY A 126 2.55 2.74 18.79
CA GLY A 126 3.63 3.62 19.27
C GLY A 126 5.03 3.00 19.14
N ASP A 127 5.14 1.78 18.61
CA ASP A 127 6.39 1.02 18.47
C ASP A 127 6.88 1.08 17.02
N SER A 128 7.96 1.84 16.79
CA SER A 128 8.50 2.04 15.44
C SER A 128 9.22 0.81 14.89
N GLU A 129 9.85 -0.01 15.73
CA GLU A 129 10.50 -1.25 15.30
C GLU A 129 9.44 -2.26 14.84
N TYR A 130 8.38 -2.40 15.62
CA TYR A 130 7.22 -3.21 15.24
C TYR A 130 6.62 -2.72 13.92
N ALA A 131 6.43 -1.41 13.76
CA ALA A 131 5.85 -0.85 12.55
C ALA A 131 6.71 -1.10 11.30
N ARG A 132 8.02 -0.83 11.38
CA ARG A 132 8.98 -1.15 10.30
C ARG A 132 8.88 -2.62 9.90
N LYS A 133 8.98 -3.53 10.88
CA LYS A 133 8.98 -4.97 10.64
C LYS A 133 7.70 -5.45 9.95
N ILE A 134 6.53 -4.97 10.39
CA ILE A 134 5.25 -5.37 9.82
C ILE A 134 5.11 -4.86 8.37
N VAL A 135 5.45 -3.59 8.13
CA VAL A 135 5.30 -2.99 6.80
C VAL A 135 6.30 -3.56 5.80
N SER A 136 7.53 -3.84 6.22
CA SER A 136 8.50 -4.55 5.38
C SER A 136 7.98 -5.92 4.92
N LYS A 137 7.22 -6.63 5.77
CA LYS A 137 6.59 -7.90 5.37
C LYS A 137 5.46 -7.68 4.36
N ILE A 138 4.59 -6.71 4.60
CA ILE A 138 3.42 -6.42 3.73
C ILE A 138 3.85 -6.01 2.32
N TYR A 139 4.92 -5.23 2.19
CA TYR A 139 5.38 -4.72 0.90
C TYR A 139 6.37 -5.65 0.17
N ARG A 140 6.81 -6.74 0.82
CA ARG A 140 7.63 -7.75 0.18
C ARG A 140 6.84 -8.44 -0.92
N VAL A 141 7.46 -8.58 -2.08
CA VAL A 141 6.93 -9.39 -3.19
C VAL A 141 7.98 -10.38 -3.64
N GLY A 142 7.55 -11.54 -4.13
CA GLY A 142 8.46 -12.54 -4.65
C GLY A 142 8.93 -12.28 -6.09
N PRO A 143 9.94 -13.04 -6.55
CA PRO A 143 10.58 -12.86 -7.86
C PRO A 143 9.65 -12.95 -9.08
N LYS A 144 8.55 -13.71 -9.03
CA LYS A 144 7.62 -13.79 -10.18
C LYS A 144 6.79 -12.52 -10.31
N ILE A 145 6.33 -11.96 -9.19
CA ILE A 145 5.64 -10.67 -9.18
C ILE A 145 6.61 -9.57 -9.63
N GLU A 146 7.84 -9.54 -9.10
CA GLU A 146 8.88 -8.61 -9.55
C GLU A 146 9.07 -8.64 -11.08
N LYS A 147 9.19 -9.83 -11.67
CA LYS A 147 9.35 -9.98 -13.13
C LYS A 147 8.19 -9.37 -13.91
N ILE A 148 6.95 -9.51 -13.42
CA ILE A 148 5.77 -8.87 -14.02
C ILE A 148 5.90 -7.35 -13.93
N MET A 149 6.21 -6.82 -12.75
CA MET A 149 6.29 -5.38 -12.50
C MET A 149 7.39 -4.68 -13.33
N ARG A 150 8.52 -5.35 -13.56
CA ARG A 150 9.59 -4.84 -14.44
C ARG A 150 9.12 -4.65 -15.90
N GLY A 151 8.13 -5.41 -16.33
CA GLY A 151 7.55 -5.31 -17.67
C GLY A 151 6.46 -4.23 -17.83
N VAL A 152 6.01 -3.62 -16.73
CA VAL A 152 4.92 -2.63 -16.74
C VAL A 152 5.49 -1.23 -16.50
N PRO A 153 5.28 -0.27 -17.42
CA PRO A 153 5.70 1.12 -17.23
C PRO A 153 5.02 1.77 -16.01
N LEU A 154 5.75 2.64 -15.32
CA LEU A 154 5.22 3.40 -14.18
C LEU A 154 3.98 4.22 -14.56
N GLY A 155 2.96 4.17 -13.71
CA GLY A 155 1.66 4.80 -13.93
C GLY A 155 0.73 4.01 -14.85
N GLN A 156 1.05 2.75 -15.15
CA GLN A 156 0.11 1.79 -15.72
C GLN A 156 -0.31 0.78 -14.65
N GLN A 157 -1.55 0.33 -14.75
CA GLN A 157 -2.07 -0.72 -13.87
C GLN A 157 -1.36 -2.04 -14.15
N ILE A 158 -0.97 -2.73 -13.08
CA ILE A 158 -0.30 -4.03 -13.14
C ILE A 158 -1.36 -5.10 -12.93
N CYS A 159 -1.41 -6.08 -13.83
CA CYS A 159 -2.24 -7.26 -13.68
C CYS A 159 -1.38 -8.44 -13.21
N ILE A 160 -1.70 -9.01 -12.05
CA ILE A 160 -0.99 -10.15 -11.47
C ILE A 160 -1.94 -11.36 -11.49
N PRO A 161 -1.57 -12.48 -12.13
CA PRO A 161 -2.36 -13.71 -12.07
C PRO A 161 -2.55 -14.18 -10.63
N VAL A 162 -3.76 -14.59 -10.27
CA VAL A 162 -4.11 -15.00 -8.89
C VAL A 162 -3.19 -16.11 -8.36
N ASP A 163 -2.84 -17.10 -9.18
CA ASP A 163 -1.96 -18.19 -8.76
C ASP A 163 -0.54 -17.69 -8.45
N VAL A 164 -0.03 -16.76 -9.26
CA VAL A 164 1.27 -16.10 -9.03
C VAL A 164 1.20 -15.26 -7.77
N PHE A 165 0.09 -14.55 -7.52
CA PHE A 165 -0.08 -13.74 -6.32
C PHE A 165 0.02 -14.60 -5.06
N PHE A 166 -0.75 -15.70 -4.98
CA PHE A 166 -0.76 -16.55 -3.79
C PHE A 166 0.51 -17.37 -3.59
N GLU A 167 1.26 -17.69 -4.65
CA GLU A 167 2.57 -18.35 -4.54
C GLU A 167 3.65 -17.43 -3.95
N GLU A 168 3.55 -16.12 -4.19
CA GLU A 168 4.67 -15.19 -3.99
C GLU A 168 4.43 -14.19 -2.83
N ILE A 169 3.23 -14.12 -2.27
CA ILE A 169 2.94 -13.28 -1.10
C ILE A 169 3.33 -13.97 0.21
N GLY A 170 4.28 -13.36 0.93
CA GLY A 170 4.76 -13.84 2.22
C GLY A 170 3.85 -13.40 3.37
N PHE A 171 2.70 -14.03 3.54
CA PHE A 171 1.89 -13.92 4.77
C PHE A 171 2.06 -15.14 5.68
N GLU A 172 3.30 -15.47 6.03
CA GLU A 172 3.64 -16.38 7.15
C GLU A 172 3.92 -15.60 8.44
#